data_AF-A0A2A6B555-F1
#
_entry.id   AF-A0A2A6B555-F1
#
_cell.length_a   1.000
_cell.length_b   1.000
_cell.length_c   1.000
_cell.angle_alpha   90.00
_cell.angle_beta   90.00
_cell.angle_gamma   90.00
#
_symmetry.space_group_name_H-M   'P 1'
#
loop_
_entity.id
_entity.type
_entity.pdbx_description
1 polymer ?
#
loop_
_entity_poly.entity_id
_entity_poly.type
_entity_poly.pdbx_seq_one_letter_code
_entity_poly.pdbx_strand_id
1 'polypeptide(L)'
;MLPRLLARLSSLPVRSIGVSTGYGIRAGSGSARGKPMEEARFSKSAAFQGRAGRGAGVVGSAHQFDYYSTDEFGNKKLLSAILSITALVVYFGWLREPSDLDEILNTPQHILTASLERKMLSDQIKQAQEKGESTELLQAQLDYVDVKEAALKIQFKK
;
A
#
# COMPACT_ATOMS: atom_id res chain seq x y z
N MET A 1 -4.07 -63.41 3.44
CA MET A 1 -3.42 -63.43 4.76
C MET A 1 -3.58 -62.07 5.43
N LEU A 2 -4.74 -61.84 6.04
CA LEU A 2 -5.03 -60.77 7.01
C LEU A 2 -5.00 -61.48 8.37
N PRO A 3 -4.07 -61.18 9.31
CA PRO A 3 -4.34 -60.11 10.29
C PRO A 3 -3.06 -59.60 11.01
N ARG A 4 -2.48 -58.45 10.65
CA ARG A 4 -1.42 -57.82 11.49
C ARG A 4 -1.49 -56.30 11.61
N LEU A 5 -2.44 -55.64 10.96
CA LEU A 5 -2.52 -54.17 10.93
C LEU A 5 -3.55 -53.55 11.88
N LEU A 6 -4.36 -54.33 12.59
CA LEU A 6 -5.39 -53.81 13.51
C LEU A 6 -4.97 -53.73 14.98
N ALA A 7 -3.76 -54.17 15.35
CA ALA A 7 -3.32 -54.22 16.75
C ALA A 7 -2.59 -52.95 17.26
N ARG A 8 -2.49 -51.88 16.45
CA ARG A 8 -1.74 -50.65 16.82
C ARG A 8 -2.59 -49.42 17.13
N LEU A 9 -3.92 -49.57 17.21
CA LEU A 9 -4.85 -48.47 17.50
C LEU A 9 -5.37 -48.45 18.95
N SER A 10 -4.97 -49.39 19.82
CA SER A 10 -5.47 -49.50 21.19
C SER A 10 -4.57 -48.89 22.28
N SER A 11 -3.53 -48.11 21.92
CA SER A 11 -2.56 -47.58 22.90
C SER A 11 -2.41 -46.05 22.89
N LEU A 12 -3.44 -45.31 22.46
CA LEU A 12 -3.48 -43.86 22.67
C LEU A 12 -4.18 -43.56 24.01
N PRO A 13 -3.50 -42.95 25.00
CA PRO A 13 -4.16 -42.53 26.23
C PRO A 13 -5.13 -41.39 25.92
N VAL A 14 -6.42 -41.67 26.05
CA VAL A 14 -7.50 -40.68 26.09
C VAL A 14 -7.27 -39.79 27.31
N ARG A 15 -6.64 -38.63 27.12
CA ARG A 15 -6.60 -37.58 28.15
C ARG A 15 -7.98 -36.93 28.21
N SER A 16 -8.77 -37.35 29.19
CA SER A 16 -10.00 -36.66 29.59
C SER A 16 -9.66 -35.22 29.99
N ILE A 17 -10.24 -34.25 29.28
CA ILE A 17 -10.23 -32.84 29.66
C ILE A 17 -11.21 -32.70 30.84
N GLY A 18 -10.68 -32.78 32.06
CA GLY A 18 -11.41 -32.44 33.26
C GLY A 18 -11.53 -30.93 33.39
N VAL A 19 -12.73 -30.40 33.22
CA VAL A 19 -13.08 -29.02 33.57
C VAL A 19 -13.15 -28.94 35.09
N SER A 20 -12.12 -28.39 35.75
CA SER A 20 -12.16 -28.11 37.18
C SER A 20 -12.72 -26.71 37.43
N THR A 21 -14.03 -26.60 37.57
CA THR A 21 -14.68 -25.41 38.15
C THR A 21 -14.64 -25.56 39.66
N GLY A 22 -13.56 -25.09 40.29
CA GLY A 22 -13.38 -25.12 41.74
C GLY A 22 -13.35 -23.70 42.31
N TYR A 23 -14.51 -23.15 42.64
CA TYR A 23 -14.60 -22.00 43.55
C TYR A 23 -14.27 -22.49 44.96
N GLY A 24 -13.03 -22.30 45.38
CA GLY A 24 -12.58 -22.55 46.75
C GLY A 24 -12.26 -21.23 47.44
N ILE A 25 -13.22 -20.68 48.17
CA ILE A 25 -12.97 -19.64 49.18
C ILE A 25 -12.21 -20.31 50.32
N ARG A 26 -10.90 -20.07 50.44
CA ARG A 26 -10.13 -20.40 51.64
C ARG A 26 -9.75 -19.08 52.32
N ALA A 27 -10.56 -18.71 53.30
CA ALA A 27 -10.20 -17.72 54.31
C ALA A 27 -8.99 -18.26 55.10
N GLY A 28 -7.83 -17.65 54.90
CA GLY A 28 -6.63 -17.88 55.68
C GLY A 28 -6.18 -16.57 56.28
N SER A 29 -6.43 -16.40 57.58
CA SER A 29 -5.89 -15.33 58.41
C SER A 29 -4.37 -15.46 58.49
N GLY A 30 -3.65 -14.62 57.74
CA GLY A 30 -2.20 -14.52 57.76
C GLY A 30 -1.77 -13.08 57.98
N SER A 31 -1.44 -12.74 59.22
CA SER A 31 -0.76 -11.51 59.59
C SER A 31 0.60 -11.43 58.89
N ALA A 32 0.68 -10.62 57.83
CA ALA A 32 1.93 -10.29 57.16
C ALA A 32 2.39 -8.90 57.64
N ARG A 33 3.38 -8.92 58.54
CA ARG A 33 4.15 -7.76 59.01
C ARG A 33 4.50 -6.82 57.83
N GLY A 34 4.19 -5.54 57.99
CA GLY A 34 4.57 -4.48 57.08
C GLY A 34 6.09 -4.46 56.86
N LYS A 35 6.52 -4.56 55.61
CA LYS A 35 7.88 -4.21 55.21
C LYS A 35 7.95 -2.68 55.10
N PRO A 36 9.06 -2.04 55.51
CA PRO A 36 9.21 -0.60 55.33
C PRO A 36 9.14 -0.27 53.84
N MET A 37 8.28 0.69 53.46
CA MET A 37 8.22 1.23 52.11
C MET A 37 9.57 1.90 51.80
N GLU A 38 10.38 1.26 50.95
CA GLU A 38 11.48 1.95 50.27
C GLU A 38 10.89 3.10 49.45
N GLU A 39 11.44 4.30 49.58
CA GLU A 39 11.00 5.48 48.84
C GLU A 39 10.91 5.19 47.33
N ALA A 40 9.77 5.53 46.73
CA ALA A 40 9.51 5.33 45.31
C ALA A 40 10.43 6.22 44.47
N ARG A 41 11.61 5.70 44.11
CA ARG A 41 12.55 6.37 43.21
C ARG A 41 12.12 6.18 41.77
N PHE A 42 11.82 7.28 41.08
CA PHE A 42 11.42 7.32 39.66
C PHE A 42 12.40 6.62 38.71
N SER A 43 13.68 6.49 39.08
CA SER A 43 14.69 5.77 38.31
C SER A 43 14.45 4.25 38.23
N LYS A 44 13.65 3.69 39.14
CA LYS A 44 13.23 2.27 39.12
C LYS A 44 11.88 2.07 38.42
N SER A 45 11.21 3.14 38.01
CA SER A 45 9.90 3.04 37.34
C SER A 45 10.06 2.54 35.91
N ALA A 46 9.14 1.67 35.49
CA ALA A 46 9.10 1.10 34.14
C ALA A 46 9.09 2.16 33.01
N ALA A 47 8.62 3.37 33.30
CA ALA A 47 8.62 4.50 32.37
C ALA A 47 10.03 5.05 32.06
N PHE A 48 11.03 4.83 32.92
CA PHE A 48 12.40 5.30 32.70
C PHE A 48 13.25 4.35 31.85
N GLN A 49 12.82 3.09 31.68
CA GLN A 49 13.42 2.15 30.72
C GLN A 49 12.96 2.40 29.27
N GLY A 50 12.77 3.67 28.91
CA GLY A 50 12.63 4.08 27.53
C GLY A 50 14.02 4.18 26.90
N ARG A 51 14.40 3.16 26.11
CA ARG A 51 15.39 3.24 25.02
C ARG A 51 16.89 3.03 25.34
N ALA A 52 17.32 2.76 26.56
CA ALA A 52 18.75 2.54 26.87
C ALA A 52 19.15 1.09 27.23
N GLY A 53 18.27 0.10 27.03
CA GLY A 53 18.51 -1.28 27.49
C GLY A 53 17.97 -2.35 26.56
N ARG A 54 18.50 -2.46 25.33
CA ARG A 54 18.39 -3.70 24.56
C ARG A 54 19.36 -4.72 25.19
N GLY A 55 18.87 -5.60 26.06
CA GLY A 55 19.67 -6.78 26.42
C GLY A 55 19.50 -7.42 27.79
N ALA A 56 18.52 -7.06 28.63
CA ALA A 56 18.26 -7.82 29.84
C ALA A 56 16.81 -7.68 30.32
N GLY A 57 16.07 -8.78 30.24
CA GLY A 57 14.86 -9.00 31.05
C GLY A 57 13.71 -8.04 30.78
N VAL A 58 13.14 -8.08 29.58
CA VAL A 58 11.77 -7.57 29.36
C VAL A 58 10.84 -8.53 30.08
N VAL A 59 10.45 -8.20 31.31
CA VAL A 59 9.28 -8.80 31.96
C VAL A 59 8.11 -8.51 31.03
N GLY A 60 7.62 -9.55 30.34
CA GLY A 60 6.52 -9.44 29.39
C GLY A 60 5.38 -8.68 30.04
N SER A 61 5.02 -7.53 29.46
CA SER A 61 3.85 -6.79 29.89
C SER A 61 2.65 -7.73 29.84
N ALA A 62 1.79 -7.68 30.86
CA ALA A 62 0.50 -8.38 30.89
C ALA A 62 -0.51 -7.81 29.89
N HIS A 63 -0.03 -7.13 28.85
CA HIS A 63 -0.83 -6.53 27.81
C HIS A 63 -0.92 -7.52 26.66
N GLN A 64 -2.12 -8.05 26.42
CA GLN A 64 -2.36 -8.78 25.19
C GLN A 64 -2.25 -7.77 24.04
N PHE A 65 -1.30 -7.99 23.14
CA PHE A 65 -1.16 -7.16 21.95
C PHE A 65 -2.32 -7.48 21.01
N ASP A 66 -3.11 -6.47 20.65
CA ASP A 66 -4.13 -6.61 19.63
C ASP A 66 -3.47 -6.98 18.31
N TYR A 67 -4.07 -7.91 17.55
CA TYR A 67 -3.54 -8.40 16.27
C TYR A 67 -3.11 -7.26 15.33
N TYR A 68 -3.88 -6.18 15.30
CA TYR A 68 -3.64 -4.99 14.47
C TYR A 68 -2.43 -4.14 14.90
N SER A 69 -1.89 -4.36 16.10
CA SER A 69 -0.72 -3.66 16.64
C SER A 69 0.59 -4.42 16.45
N THR A 70 0.54 -5.62 15.87
CA THR A 70 1.71 -6.47 15.65
C THR A 70 2.45 -6.13 14.36
N ASP A 71 3.78 -6.29 14.38
CA ASP A 71 4.64 -6.08 13.20
C ASP A 71 4.26 -7.05 12.05
N GLU A 72 3.77 -8.25 12.37
CA GLU A 72 3.30 -9.21 11.38
C GLU A 72 2.12 -8.68 10.56
N PHE A 73 1.18 -7.99 11.22
CA PHE A 73 0.05 -7.36 10.55
C PHE A 73 0.52 -6.20 9.67
N GLY A 74 1.44 -5.37 10.16
CA GLY A 74 2.06 -4.28 9.41
C GLY A 74 2.75 -4.78 8.14
N ASN A 75 3.56 -5.82 8.23
CA ASN A 75 4.28 -6.41 7.11
C ASN A 75 3.32 -7.01 6.07
N LYS A 76 2.26 -7.70 6.49
CA LYS A 76 1.23 -8.24 5.59
C LYS A 76 0.46 -7.13 4.86
N LYS A 77 0.13 -6.04 5.57
CA LYS A 77 -0.54 -4.87 4.97
C LYS A 77 0.36 -4.20 3.93
N LEU A 78 1.64 -3.98 4.25
CA LEU A 78 2.61 -3.42 3.29
C LEU A 78 2.79 -4.32 2.07
N LEU A 79 2.96 -5.63 2.27
CA LEU A 79 3.04 -6.59 1.17
C LEU A 79 1.78 -6.58 0.30
N SER A 80 0.58 -6.51 0.90
CA SER A 80 -0.67 -6.41 0.14
C SER A 80 -0.78 -5.11 -0.66
N ALA A 81 -0.29 -3.99 -0.11
CA ALA A 81 -0.29 -2.70 -0.79
C ALA A 81 0.72 -2.66 -1.94
N ILE A 82 1.90 -3.26 -1.75
CA ILE A 82 2.89 -3.40 -2.81
C ILE A 82 2.32 -4.31 -3.91
N LEU A 83 1.75 -5.47 -3.54
CA LEU A 83 1.15 -6.39 -4.51
C LEU A 83 0.00 -5.75 -5.30
N SER A 84 -0.85 -4.93 -4.67
CA SER A 84 -1.92 -4.26 -5.39
C SER A 84 -1.39 -3.23 -6.39
N ILE A 85 -0.35 -2.47 -6.02
CA ILE A 85 0.31 -1.53 -6.94
C ILE A 85 1.03 -2.28 -8.06
N THR A 86 1.76 -3.36 -7.73
CA THR A 86 2.45 -4.19 -8.72
C THR A 86 1.46 -4.79 -9.72
N ALA A 87 0.30 -5.27 -9.26
CA ALA A 87 -0.75 -5.79 -10.14
C ALA A 87 -1.24 -4.73 -11.13
N LEU A 88 -1.40 -3.47 -10.71
CA LEU A 88 -1.74 -2.37 -11.61
C LEU A 88 -0.62 -2.11 -12.63
N VAL A 89 0.63 -2.04 -12.20
CA VAL A 89 1.77 -1.82 -13.12
C VAL A 89 1.89 -2.94 -14.15
N VAL A 90 1.75 -4.20 -13.73
CA VAL A 90 1.79 -5.36 -14.64
C VAL A 90 0.59 -5.35 -15.59
N TYR A 91 -0.60 -4.99 -15.11
CA TYR A 91 -1.77 -4.87 -15.97
C TYR A 91 -1.55 -3.81 -17.04
N PHE A 92 -1.18 -2.59 -16.68
CA PHE A 92 -1.00 -1.49 -17.65
C PHE A 92 0.24 -1.66 -18.54
N GLY A 93 1.30 -2.30 -18.05
CA GLY A 93 2.56 -2.43 -18.76
C GLY A 93 2.69 -3.70 -19.62
N TRP A 94 1.98 -4.78 -19.29
CA TRP A 94 2.17 -6.07 -19.97
C TRP A 94 0.89 -6.74 -20.48
N LEU A 95 -0.19 -6.74 -19.70
CA LEU A 95 -1.45 -7.41 -20.11
C LEU A 95 -2.40 -6.50 -20.88
N ARG A 96 -2.28 -5.19 -20.72
CA ARG A 96 -3.05 -4.23 -21.49
C ARG A 96 -2.47 -4.20 -22.90
N GLU A 97 -3.32 -4.41 -23.90
CA GLU A 97 -3.01 -4.16 -25.31
C GLU A 97 -2.31 -2.81 -25.48
N PRO A 98 -1.40 -2.65 -26.46
CA PRO A 98 -0.71 -1.38 -26.70
C PRO A 98 -1.76 -0.28 -26.79
N SER A 99 -1.86 0.53 -25.73
CA SER A 99 -2.93 1.49 -25.60
C SER A 99 -2.66 2.61 -26.59
N ASP A 100 -3.71 3.24 -27.11
CA ASP A 100 -3.60 4.46 -27.92
C ASP A 100 -2.69 5.54 -27.28
N LEU A 101 -2.55 5.54 -25.94
CA LEU A 101 -1.60 6.41 -25.22
C LEU A 101 -0.14 6.08 -25.50
N ASP A 102 0.22 4.80 -25.67
CA ASP A 102 1.56 4.38 -26.05
C ASP A 102 1.86 4.74 -27.51
N GLU A 103 0.85 4.66 -28.39
CA GLU A 103 0.97 5.19 -29.75
C GLU A 103 1.20 6.71 -29.73
N ILE A 104 0.43 7.45 -28.93
CA ILE A 104 0.64 8.91 -28.73
C ILE A 104 2.04 9.19 -28.17
N LEU A 105 2.48 8.48 -27.13
CA LEU A 105 3.80 8.70 -26.53
C LEU A 105 4.96 8.33 -27.47
N ASN A 106 4.77 7.37 -28.36
CA ASN A 106 5.75 6.98 -29.38
C ASN A 106 5.66 7.82 -30.67
N THR A 107 4.57 8.57 -30.89
CA THR A 107 4.50 9.47 -32.04
C THR A 107 5.52 10.61 -31.91
N PRO A 108 6.19 10.99 -33.01
CA PRO A 108 7.18 12.04 -32.94
C PRO A 108 6.50 13.37 -32.60
N GLN A 109 7.11 14.09 -31.65
CA GLN A 109 6.53 15.28 -30.99
C GLN A 109 5.98 16.32 -31.97
N HIS A 110 6.58 16.47 -33.16
CA HIS A 110 6.16 17.44 -34.17
C HIS A 110 4.75 17.17 -34.76
N ILE A 111 4.25 15.93 -34.71
CA ILE A 111 2.91 15.57 -35.19
C ILE A 111 1.86 15.92 -34.14
N LEU A 112 2.14 15.63 -32.87
CA LEU A 112 1.24 15.94 -31.76
C LEU A 112 1.11 17.44 -31.52
N THR A 113 2.24 18.17 -31.51
CA THR A 113 2.21 19.61 -31.23
C THR A 113 1.43 20.36 -32.28
N ALA A 114 1.61 20.00 -33.56
CA ALA A 114 0.95 20.71 -34.65
C ALA A 114 -0.54 20.37 -34.77
N SER A 115 -0.92 19.10 -34.53
CA SER A 115 -2.35 18.72 -34.48
C SER A 115 -3.10 19.41 -33.33
N LEU A 116 -2.46 19.58 -32.17
CA LEU A 116 -3.00 20.35 -31.05
C LEU A 116 -3.12 21.85 -31.37
N GLU A 117 -2.06 22.47 -31.89
CA GLU A 117 -2.06 23.87 -32.34
C GLU A 117 -3.20 24.12 -33.34
N ARG A 118 -3.38 23.22 -34.31
CA ARG A 118 -4.44 23.28 -35.32
C ARG A 118 -5.83 23.18 -34.73
N LYS A 119 -6.06 22.24 -33.80
CA LYS A 119 -7.37 22.06 -33.14
C LYS A 119 -7.73 23.27 -32.29
N MET A 120 -6.77 23.77 -31.51
CA MET A 120 -6.95 24.95 -30.69
C MET A 120 -7.29 26.19 -31.54
N LEU A 121 -6.55 26.45 -32.61
CA LEU A 121 -6.81 27.58 -33.52
C LEU A 121 -8.17 27.44 -34.23
N SER A 122 -8.54 26.22 -34.63
CA SER A 122 -9.85 25.95 -35.24
C SER A 122 -10.99 26.23 -34.28
N ASP A 123 -10.85 25.86 -33.01
CA ASP A 123 -11.86 26.12 -31.98
C ASP A 123 -11.93 27.60 -31.62
N GLN A 124 -10.79 28.31 -31.60
CA GLN A 124 -10.76 29.77 -31.45
C GLN A 124 -11.42 30.48 -32.63
N ILE A 125 -11.21 30.03 -33.86
CA ILE A 125 -11.89 30.57 -35.05
C ILE A 125 -13.41 30.37 -34.92
N LYS A 126 -13.89 29.17 -34.54
CA LYS A 126 -15.32 28.93 -34.34
C LYS A 126 -15.91 29.86 -33.27
N GLN A 127 -15.22 30.00 -32.14
CA GLN A 127 -15.65 30.91 -31.07
C GLN A 127 -15.65 32.38 -31.51
N ALA A 128 -14.67 32.81 -32.31
CA ALA A 128 -14.61 34.17 -32.86
C ALA A 128 -15.72 34.41 -33.90
N GLN A 129 -16.04 33.41 -34.74
CA GLN A 129 -17.17 33.45 -35.68
C GLN A 129 -18.50 33.56 -34.94
N GLU A 130 -18.69 32.78 -33.88
CA GLU A 130 -19.88 32.83 -33.03
C GLU A 130 -20.04 34.18 -32.32
N LYS A 131 -18.94 34.84 -31.99
CA LYS A 131 -18.90 36.19 -31.39
C LYS A 131 -18.99 37.33 -32.42
N GLY A 132 -18.88 37.04 -33.71
CA GLY A 132 -18.87 38.05 -34.78
C GLY A 132 -17.57 38.85 -34.89
N GLU A 133 -16.46 38.34 -34.37
CA GLU A 133 -15.13 38.95 -34.45
C GLU A 133 -14.40 38.60 -35.76
N SER A 134 -13.42 39.41 -36.17
CA SER A 134 -12.63 39.13 -37.37
C SER A 134 -11.70 37.93 -37.18
N THR A 135 -11.71 37.02 -38.15
CA THR A 135 -10.99 35.73 -38.08
C THR A 135 -9.72 35.68 -38.92
N GLU A 136 -9.44 36.73 -39.69
CA GLU A 136 -8.34 36.78 -40.66
C GLU A 136 -6.97 36.48 -40.04
N LEU A 137 -6.69 37.02 -38.85
CA LEU A 137 -5.42 36.78 -38.15
C LEU A 137 -5.28 35.32 -37.69
N LEU A 138 -6.37 34.72 -37.20
CA LEU A 138 -6.37 33.32 -36.74
C LEU A 138 -6.24 32.36 -37.93
N GLN A 139 -6.82 32.72 -39.07
CA GLN A 139 -6.70 31.96 -40.32
C GLN A 139 -5.27 32.00 -40.87
N ALA A 140 -4.63 33.16 -40.88
CA ALA A 140 -3.23 33.27 -41.26
C ALA A 140 -2.30 32.47 -40.33
N GLN A 141 -2.61 32.41 -39.03
CA GLN A 141 -1.87 31.56 -38.09
C GLN A 141 -2.08 30.07 -38.37
N LEU A 142 -3.29 29.66 -38.74
CA LEU A 142 -3.59 28.28 -39.13
C LEU A 142 -2.75 27.87 -40.36
N ASP A 143 -2.70 28.74 -41.37
CA ASP A 143 -1.90 28.51 -42.59
C ASP A 143 -0.39 28.45 -42.30
N TYR A 144 0.09 29.27 -41.36
CA TYR A 144 1.49 29.23 -40.94
C TYR A 144 1.86 27.91 -40.24
N VAL A 145 0.95 27.36 -39.42
CA VAL A 145 1.15 26.06 -38.77
C VAL A 145 1.27 24.94 -39.81
N ASP A 146 0.50 24.99 -40.89
CA ASP A 146 0.59 24.01 -41.99
C ASP A 146 1.96 24.06 -42.70
N VAL A 147 2.53 25.25 -42.90
CA VAL A 147 3.88 25.41 -43.47
C VAL A 147 4.95 24.86 -42.53
N LYS A 148 4.83 25.12 -41.23
CA LYS A 148 5.72 24.60 -40.18
C LYS A 148 5.68 23.06 -40.15
N GLU A 149 4.50 22.46 -40.24
CA GLU A 149 4.35 21.00 -40.34
C GLU A 149 5.06 20.44 -41.57
N ALA A 150 4.86 21.06 -42.74
CA ALA A 150 5.49 20.61 -43.98
C ALA A 150 7.02 20.66 -43.89
N ALA A 151 7.57 21.72 -43.31
CA ALA A 151 9.00 21.86 -43.08
C ALA A 151 9.55 20.79 -42.12
N LEU A 152 8.87 20.54 -41.01
CA LEU A 152 9.28 19.52 -40.03
C LEU A 152 9.19 18.11 -40.61
N LYS A 153 8.13 17.81 -41.38
CA LYS A 153 8.00 16.53 -42.10
C LYS A 153 9.17 16.28 -43.05
N ILE A 154 9.73 17.32 -43.67
CA ILE A 154 10.92 17.21 -44.54
C ILE A 154 12.18 16.97 -43.70
N GLN A 155 12.33 17.67 -42.58
CA GLN A 155 13.49 17.53 -41.70
C GLN A 155 13.61 16.14 -41.07
N PHE A 156 12.50 15.55 -40.64
CA PHE A 156 12.47 14.24 -39.96
C PHE A 156 12.31 13.03 -40.91
N LYS A 157 12.10 13.26 -42.22
CA LYS A 157 12.10 12.20 -43.25
C LYS A 157 13.51 11.80 -43.69
N LYS A 158 14.55 12.48 -43.19
CA LYS A 158 15.96 12.31 -43.56
C LYS A 158 16.68 11.46 -42.53
#